data_AF-W4M0K3-F1
#
_entry.id   AF-W4M0K3-F1
#
_cell.length_a   1.000
_cell.length_b   1.000
_cell.length_c   1.000
_cell.angle_alpha   90.00
_cell.angle_beta   90.00
_cell.angle_gamma   90.00
#
_symmetry.space_group_name_H-M   'P 1'
#
loop_
_entity.id
_entity.type
_entity.pdbx_description
1 polymer ?
#
loop_
_entity_poly.entity_id
_entity_poly.type
_entity_poly.pdbx_seq_one_letter_code
_entity_poly.pdbx_strand_id
1 'polypeptide(L)'
;HALYTSKRGITLNLEHRGGQELFRRLVPSADIVLESYAPGYLPSLGLGYDALSALKPELIMCSLTPFGQTGPWRDFHTSDLLHLAAGGQMAGSGYDPDDVPDAPPIAPGGGNAWHMGGHYAYMSILAALYYRDISGEGQYIDVSIHEACALTTESHVTTYNYTGQVVRRHTGRAASPDDSDKAQMVTNDGRWITIIRPGFQLTPARLKRMAEDMDRHGMAEDLLHEQYQDMQMIQDNLEHIGQVLSNFIAQLPQEEAWQWGQRLGVPWGAVRSLDEIVGDEHLQTRGFFTEVEHPELGRRFTYPGPAAIYNASPWRIARRAPLIGEHNSEILCDELGLSKGELVALREAGDV
;
A
#
# COMPACT_ATOMS: atom_id res chain seq x y z
N HIS A 1 13.39 -11.17 -0.99
CA HIS A 1 13.34 -11.91 0.28
C HIS A 1 12.21 -11.46 1.20
N ALA A 2 12.05 -10.16 1.53
CA ALA A 2 11.00 -9.69 2.46
C ALA A 2 9.57 -10.18 2.16
N LEU A 3 9.13 -10.15 0.89
CA LEU A 3 7.77 -10.56 0.47
C LEU A 3 7.48 -12.08 0.50
N TYR A 4 8.49 -12.89 0.80
CA TYR A 4 8.37 -14.36 0.83
C TYR A 4 8.65 -14.95 2.21
N THR A 5 8.79 -14.12 3.23
CA THR A 5 8.97 -14.57 4.61
C THR A 5 7.78 -15.39 5.09
N SER A 6 8.01 -16.25 6.09
CA SER A 6 6.99 -17.11 6.70
C SER A 6 6.34 -18.14 5.75
N LYS A 7 6.94 -18.39 4.58
CA LYS A 7 6.50 -19.41 3.61
C LYS A 7 7.39 -20.65 3.68
N ARG A 8 6.81 -21.80 3.32
CA ARG A 8 7.55 -23.01 2.92
C ARG A 8 7.58 -23.06 1.40
N GLY A 9 8.72 -23.45 0.83
CA GLY A 9 8.95 -23.47 -0.61
C GLY A 9 9.26 -24.88 -1.11
N ILE A 10 8.49 -25.31 -2.11
CA ILE A 10 8.73 -26.53 -2.88
C ILE A 10 8.91 -26.21 -4.36
N THR A 11 9.44 -27.15 -5.11
CA THR A 11 9.50 -27.10 -6.58
C THR A 11 8.53 -28.11 -7.17
N LEU A 12 7.77 -27.67 -8.18
CA LEU A 12 6.81 -28.48 -8.93
C LEU A 12 6.76 -27.94 -10.36
N ASN A 13 6.91 -28.82 -11.34
CA ASN A 13 6.77 -28.47 -12.75
C ASN A 13 5.35 -28.77 -13.23
N LEU A 14 4.51 -27.74 -13.30
CA LEU A 14 3.10 -27.88 -13.69
C LEU A 14 2.89 -28.15 -15.19
N GLU A 15 3.93 -28.02 -16.02
CA GLU A 15 3.87 -28.38 -17.44
C GLU A 15 3.97 -29.89 -17.65
N HIS A 16 4.44 -30.62 -16.64
CA HIS A 16 4.52 -32.07 -16.65
C HIS A 16 3.31 -32.70 -15.92
N ARG A 17 2.88 -33.87 -16.40
CA ARG A 17 1.77 -34.60 -15.79
C ARG A 17 2.05 -35.00 -14.33
N GLY A 18 3.30 -35.35 -14.00
CA GLY A 18 3.67 -35.71 -12.63
C GLY A 18 3.55 -34.52 -11.69
N GLY A 19 4.06 -33.34 -12.07
CA GLY A 19 3.89 -32.11 -11.28
C GLY A 19 2.42 -31.67 -11.13
N GLN A 20 1.60 -31.80 -12.17
CA GLN A 20 0.16 -31.56 -12.08
C GLN A 20 -0.53 -32.50 -11.09
N GLU A 21 -0.17 -33.79 -11.11
CA GLU A 21 -0.75 -34.77 -10.20
C GLU A 21 -0.36 -34.51 -8.74
N LEU A 22 0.90 -34.14 -8.50
CA LEU A 22 1.35 -33.72 -7.17
C LEU A 22 0.59 -32.50 -6.68
N PHE A 23 0.37 -31.50 -7.55
CA PHE A 23 -0.43 -30.33 -7.21
C PHE A 23 -1.86 -30.73 -6.82
N ARG A 24 -2.54 -31.58 -7.60
CA ARG A 24 -3.89 -32.08 -7.27
C ARG A 24 -3.92 -32.82 -5.94
N ARG A 25 -2.88 -33.61 -5.62
CA ARG A 25 -2.77 -34.31 -4.33
C ARG A 25 -2.59 -33.37 -3.14
N LEU A 26 -2.02 -32.18 -3.34
CA LEU A 26 -1.89 -31.18 -2.28
C LEU A 26 -3.21 -30.47 -1.97
N VAL A 27 -4.07 -30.26 -2.97
CA VAL A 27 -5.32 -29.48 -2.87
C VAL A 27 -6.25 -29.90 -1.73
N PRO A 28 -6.51 -31.20 -1.45
CA PRO A 28 -7.33 -31.61 -0.32
C PRO A 28 -6.88 -31.05 1.04
N SER A 29 -5.57 -30.86 1.22
CA SER A 29 -4.99 -30.29 2.45
C SER A 29 -4.99 -28.75 2.50
N ALA A 30 -5.27 -28.09 1.39
CA ALA A 30 -5.23 -26.63 1.28
C ALA A 30 -6.61 -26.01 1.48
N ASP A 31 -6.71 -24.93 2.24
CA ASP A 31 -7.92 -24.11 2.33
C ASP A 31 -8.07 -23.16 1.14
N ILE A 32 -6.94 -22.61 0.69
CA ILE A 32 -6.88 -21.56 -0.30
C ILE A 32 -5.80 -21.90 -1.33
N VAL A 33 -6.13 -21.77 -2.61
CA VAL A 33 -5.16 -21.67 -3.71
C VAL A 33 -5.11 -20.22 -4.17
N LEU A 34 -3.96 -19.57 -4.01
CA LEU A 34 -3.71 -18.22 -4.53
C LEU A 34 -2.71 -18.31 -5.68
N GLU A 35 -3.06 -17.73 -6.82
CA GLU A 35 -2.25 -17.76 -8.03
C GLU A 35 -2.29 -16.42 -8.77
N SER A 36 -1.29 -16.18 -9.61
CA SER A 36 -1.13 -14.95 -10.38
C SER A 36 -0.54 -15.21 -11.78
N TYR A 37 -0.85 -16.36 -12.37
CA TYR A 37 -0.48 -16.69 -13.74
C TYR A 37 -1.30 -15.87 -14.75
N ALA A 38 -0.93 -15.97 -16.03
CA ALA A 38 -1.72 -15.41 -17.11
C ALA A 38 -3.15 -16.01 -17.10
N PRO A 39 -4.17 -15.23 -17.49
CA PRO A 39 -5.55 -15.72 -17.58
C PRO A 39 -5.66 -17.06 -18.32
N GLY A 40 -6.42 -17.99 -17.74
CA GLY A 40 -6.63 -19.32 -18.32
C GLY A 40 -5.46 -20.31 -18.22
N TYR A 41 -4.29 -19.93 -17.68
CA TYR A 41 -3.13 -20.83 -17.59
C TYR A 41 -3.42 -22.10 -16.78
N LEU A 42 -3.83 -21.99 -15.52
CA LEU A 42 -4.15 -23.16 -14.70
C LEU A 42 -5.33 -23.99 -15.26
N PRO A 43 -6.43 -23.38 -15.74
CA PRO A 43 -7.47 -24.12 -16.47
C PRO A 43 -6.92 -24.93 -17.66
N SER A 44 -5.97 -24.40 -18.43
CA SER A 44 -5.36 -25.11 -19.56
C SER A 44 -4.59 -26.38 -19.15
N LEU A 45 -4.15 -26.45 -17.89
CA LEU A 45 -3.47 -27.60 -17.29
C LEU A 45 -4.44 -28.53 -16.53
N GLY A 46 -5.75 -28.26 -16.56
CA GLY A 46 -6.73 -28.99 -15.75
C GLY A 46 -6.54 -28.75 -14.24
N LEU A 47 -6.05 -27.57 -13.87
CA LEU A 47 -5.81 -27.10 -12.51
C LEU A 47 -6.62 -25.83 -12.19
N GLY A 48 -7.65 -25.52 -13.00
CA GLY A 48 -8.58 -24.42 -12.75
C GLY A 48 -9.58 -24.74 -11.64
N TYR A 49 -10.33 -23.73 -11.20
CA TYR A 49 -11.25 -23.84 -10.07
C TYR A 49 -12.24 -25.00 -10.20
N ASP A 50 -12.87 -25.19 -11.37
CA ASP A 50 -13.83 -26.27 -11.58
C ASP A 50 -13.21 -27.66 -11.36
N ALA A 51 -11.95 -27.84 -11.76
CA ALA A 51 -11.24 -29.09 -11.56
C ALA A 51 -10.81 -29.31 -10.10
N LEU A 52 -10.37 -28.24 -9.43
CA LEU A 52 -9.88 -28.33 -8.05
C LEU A 52 -11.02 -28.40 -7.02
N SER A 53 -12.11 -27.67 -7.25
CA SER A 53 -13.29 -27.69 -6.37
C SER A 53 -14.01 -29.05 -6.41
N ALA A 54 -13.92 -29.79 -7.52
CA ALA A 54 -14.37 -31.19 -7.59
C ALA A 54 -13.59 -32.12 -6.63
N LEU A 55 -12.33 -31.79 -6.31
CA LEU A 55 -11.53 -32.51 -5.31
C LEU A 55 -11.82 -32.04 -3.88
N LYS A 56 -12.17 -30.75 -3.71
CA LYS A 56 -12.48 -30.12 -2.43
C LYS A 56 -13.52 -29.01 -2.61
N PRO A 57 -14.81 -29.27 -2.36
CA PRO A 57 -15.88 -28.26 -2.54
C PRO A 57 -15.74 -27.02 -1.64
N GLU A 58 -15.05 -27.16 -0.50
CA GLU A 58 -14.74 -26.08 0.45
C GLU A 58 -13.54 -25.21 0.02
N LEU A 59 -12.92 -25.49 -1.12
CA LEU A 59 -11.73 -24.79 -1.58
C LEU A 59 -12.05 -23.37 -2.01
N ILE A 60 -11.27 -22.40 -1.52
CA ILE A 60 -11.25 -21.05 -2.07
C ILE A 60 -10.10 -20.96 -3.07
N MET A 61 -10.38 -20.48 -4.29
CA MET A 61 -9.33 -20.19 -5.26
C MET A 61 -9.37 -18.72 -5.63
N CYS A 62 -8.24 -18.04 -5.49
CA CYS A 62 -8.06 -16.64 -5.84
C CYS A 62 -7.05 -16.51 -6.97
N SER A 63 -7.50 -15.94 -8.08
CA SER A 63 -6.69 -15.58 -9.23
C SER A 63 -6.47 -14.07 -9.23
N LEU A 64 -5.26 -13.64 -8.90
CA LEU A 64 -4.86 -12.23 -8.95
C LEU A 64 -4.17 -11.93 -10.28
N THR A 65 -4.90 -11.31 -11.20
CA THR A 65 -4.40 -11.05 -12.55
C THR A 65 -4.33 -9.56 -12.86
N PRO A 66 -3.54 -9.15 -13.87
CA PRO A 66 -3.41 -7.74 -14.25
C PRO A 66 -4.74 -7.04 -14.54
N PHE A 67 -5.58 -7.64 -15.39
CA PHE A 67 -6.81 -7.02 -15.89
C PHE A 67 -8.08 -7.84 -15.58
N GLY A 68 -7.97 -8.94 -14.83
CA GLY A 68 -9.04 -9.92 -14.66
C GLY A 68 -8.93 -11.07 -15.66
N GLN A 69 -9.68 -12.15 -15.43
CA GLN A 69 -9.73 -13.31 -16.33
C GLN A 69 -10.58 -13.03 -17.59
N THR A 70 -11.31 -11.92 -17.60
CA THR A 70 -12.24 -11.54 -18.67
C THR A 70 -12.03 -10.07 -19.10
N GLY A 71 -12.76 -9.64 -20.12
CA GLY A 71 -12.66 -8.28 -20.66
C GLY A 71 -11.63 -8.13 -21.78
N PRO A 72 -11.66 -6.99 -22.49
CA PRO A 72 -10.88 -6.78 -23.71
C PRO A 72 -9.37 -6.69 -23.46
N TRP A 73 -8.94 -6.38 -22.23
CA TRP A 73 -7.54 -6.16 -21.88
C TRP A 73 -6.94 -7.32 -21.08
N ARG A 74 -7.67 -8.44 -20.90
CA ARG A 74 -7.20 -9.59 -20.11
C ARG A 74 -5.82 -10.10 -20.55
N ASP A 75 -5.53 -10.03 -21.85
CA ASP A 75 -4.31 -10.57 -22.47
C ASP A 75 -3.24 -9.47 -22.72
N PHE A 76 -3.42 -8.26 -22.20
CA PHE A 76 -2.46 -7.16 -22.39
C PHE A 76 -1.19 -7.34 -21.55
N HIS A 77 -0.06 -6.94 -22.12
CA HIS A 77 1.17 -6.77 -21.36
C HIS A 77 1.00 -5.69 -20.30
N THR A 78 1.64 -5.89 -19.16
CA THR A 78 1.45 -5.02 -18.00
C THR A 78 2.75 -4.67 -17.28
N SER A 79 2.69 -3.60 -16.50
CA SER A 79 3.65 -3.22 -15.47
C SER A 79 2.91 -2.43 -14.39
N ASP A 80 3.56 -2.22 -13.24
CA ASP A 80 3.02 -1.37 -12.16
C ASP A 80 2.63 0.02 -12.68
N LEU A 81 3.54 0.65 -13.43
CA LEU A 81 3.34 1.97 -14.02
C LEU A 81 2.18 2.01 -15.01
N LEU A 82 1.96 0.93 -15.77
CA LEU A 82 0.84 0.85 -16.69
C LEU A 82 -0.48 0.92 -15.93
N HIS A 83 -0.63 0.14 -14.85
CA HIS A 83 -1.87 0.16 -14.07
C HIS A 83 -2.09 1.50 -13.35
N LEU A 84 -1.03 2.15 -12.86
CA LEU A 84 -1.13 3.49 -12.29
C LEU A 84 -1.55 4.54 -13.34
N ALA A 85 -1.02 4.44 -14.57
CA ALA A 85 -1.42 5.31 -15.68
C ALA A 85 -2.86 5.06 -16.11
N ALA A 86 -3.16 3.84 -16.54
CA ALA A 86 -4.45 3.49 -17.13
C ALA A 86 -5.58 3.50 -16.08
N GLY A 87 -5.27 3.21 -14.82
CA GLY A 87 -6.22 3.16 -13.71
C GLY A 87 -6.56 4.54 -13.11
N GLY A 88 -6.01 5.63 -13.65
CA GLY A 88 -6.36 7.01 -13.28
C GLY A 88 -5.55 7.61 -12.13
N GLN A 89 -4.82 6.80 -11.36
CA GLN A 89 -4.00 7.26 -10.22
C GLN A 89 -2.96 8.30 -10.61
N MET A 90 -2.25 8.03 -11.72
CA MET A 90 -1.18 8.89 -12.21
C MET A 90 -1.72 10.26 -12.66
N ALA A 91 -2.93 10.30 -13.25
CA ALA A 91 -3.53 11.54 -13.75
C ALA A 91 -3.83 12.57 -12.63
N GLY A 92 -4.13 12.09 -11.42
CA GLY A 92 -4.33 12.94 -10.24
C GLY A 92 -3.05 13.34 -9.51
N SER A 93 -1.89 12.84 -9.93
CA SER A 93 -0.64 12.96 -9.18
C SER A 93 0.38 13.83 -9.92
N GLY A 94 0.98 14.79 -9.23
CA GLY A 94 2.07 15.61 -9.76
C GLY A 94 2.04 17.06 -9.28
N TYR A 95 2.58 17.96 -10.11
CA TYR A 95 2.66 19.38 -9.81
C TYR A 95 1.34 20.10 -10.06
N ASP A 96 1.12 21.20 -9.34
CA ASP A 96 0.15 22.21 -9.72
C ASP A 96 0.51 22.75 -11.12
N PRO A 97 -0.49 22.98 -11.99
CA PRO A 97 -0.26 23.54 -13.32
C PRO A 97 0.44 24.92 -13.29
N ASP A 98 0.18 25.71 -12.25
CA ASP A 98 0.76 27.05 -12.10
C ASP A 98 2.23 27.04 -11.65
N ASP A 99 2.66 25.96 -10.98
CA ASP A 99 4.05 25.81 -10.54
C ASP A 99 4.95 25.31 -11.67
N VAL A 100 4.46 24.32 -12.42
CA VAL A 100 5.16 23.76 -13.57
C VAL A 100 4.16 23.54 -14.71
N PRO A 101 4.01 24.53 -15.61
CA PRO A 101 3.13 24.42 -16.76
C PRO A 101 3.45 23.19 -17.61
N ASP A 102 2.41 22.50 -18.07
CA ASP A 102 2.49 21.30 -18.91
C ASP A 102 3.34 20.15 -18.33
N ALA A 103 3.56 20.13 -17.00
CA ALA A 103 4.30 19.05 -16.36
C ALA A 103 3.64 17.70 -16.63
N PRO A 104 4.39 16.62 -16.93
CA PRO A 104 3.81 15.30 -17.09
C PRO A 104 3.21 14.80 -15.76
N PRO A 105 2.18 13.94 -15.80
CA PRO A 105 1.69 13.23 -14.62
C PRO A 105 2.81 12.42 -13.95
N ILE A 106 2.74 12.25 -12.63
CA ILE A 106 3.75 11.56 -11.83
C ILE A 106 3.14 10.32 -11.19
N ALA A 107 3.87 9.21 -11.19
CA ALA A 107 3.47 8.01 -10.49
C ALA A 107 4.24 7.83 -9.19
N PRO A 108 3.62 7.28 -8.13
CA PRO A 108 4.38 6.76 -7.02
C PRO A 108 5.23 5.56 -7.47
N GLY A 109 6.41 5.39 -6.88
CA GLY A 109 7.25 4.21 -7.10
C GLY A 109 6.84 3.03 -6.21
N GLY A 110 7.56 1.91 -6.30
CA GLY A 110 7.51 0.85 -5.29
C GLY A 110 6.43 -0.23 -5.47
N GLY A 111 5.85 -0.41 -6.65
CA GLY A 111 4.91 -1.52 -6.88
C GLY A 111 3.50 -1.26 -6.34
N ASN A 112 3.07 0.00 -6.30
CA ASN A 112 1.83 0.39 -5.62
C ASN A 112 0.59 -0.28 -6.22
N ALA A 113 0.50 -0.39 -7.54
CA ALA A 113 -0.63 -1.08 -8.18
C ALA A 113 -0.68 -2.56 -7.75
N TRP A 114 0.48 -3.22 -7.70
CA TRP A 114 0.56 -4.60 -7.20
C TRP A 114 0.14 -4.74 -5.75
N HIS A 115 0.53 -3.79 -4.89
CA HIS A 115 0.10 -3.77 -3.49
C HIS A 115 -1.40 -3.57 -3.36
N MET A 116 -1.99 -2.67 -4.15
CA MET A 116 -3.44 -2.44 -4.16
C MET A 116 -4.18 -3.71 -4.56
N GLY A 117 -3.80 -4.35 -5.67
CA GLY A 117 -4.37 -5.65 -6.07
C GLY A 117 -4.19 -6.73 -5.00
N GLY A 118 -3.02 -6.81 -4.38
CA GLY A 118 -2.73 -7.74 -3.28
C GLY A 118 -3.62 -7.51 -2.04
N HIS A 119 -3.89 -6.26 -1.68
CA HIS A 119 -4.82 -5.93 -0.58
C HIS A 119 -6.25 -6.36 -0.92
N TYR A 120 -6.74 -6.11 -2.13
CA TYR A 120 -8.07 -6.57 -2.54
C TYR A 120 -8.15 -8.10 -2.59
N ALA A 121 -7.11 -8.79 -3.06
CA ALA A 121 -7.06 -10.25 -2.99
C ALA A 121 -7.13 -10.76 -1.55
N TYR A 122 -6.35 -10.18 -0.65
CA TYR A 122 -6.40 -10.52 0.77
C TYR A 122 -7.80 -10.29 1.39
N MET A 123 -8.41 -9.13 1.14
CA MET A 123 -9.75 -8.80 1.64
C MET A 123 -10.82 -9.76 1.10
N SER A 124 -10.77 -10.07 -0.20
CA SER A 124 -11.70 -11.01 -0.83
C SER A 124 -11.54 -12.43 -0.30
N ILE A 125 -10.30 -12.89 -0.06
CA ILE A 125 -10.03 -14.20 0.55
C ILE A 125 -10.59 -14.26 1.97
N LEU A 126 -10.41 -13.21 2.78
CA LEU A 126 -11.00 -13.17 4.12
C LEU A 126 -12.54 -13.21 4.09
N ALA A 127 -13.16 -12.47 3.18
CA ALA A 127 -14.61 -12.51 2.98
C ALA A 127 -15.07 -13.90 2.53
N ALA A 128 -14.29 -14.59 1.70
CA ALA A 128 -14.56 -15.95 1.26
C ALA A 128 -14.43 -16.99 2.39
N LEU A 129 -13.43 -16.85 3.25
CA LEU A 129 -13.30 -17.68 4.45
C LEU A 129 -14.52 -17.51 5.36
N TYR A 130 -14.94 -16.26 5.59
CA TYR A 130 -16.13 -15.98 6.39
C TYR A 130 -17.41 -16.55 5.76
N TYR A 131 -17.57 -16.43 4.43
CA TYR A 131 -18.67 -17.06 3.71
C TYR A 131 -18.67 -18.58 3.91
N ARG A 132 -17.52 -19.22 3.71
CA ARG A 132 -17.33 -20.67 3.86
C ARG A 132 -17.64 -21.16 5.26
N ASP A 133 -17.28 -20.42 6.30
CA ASP A 133 -17.58 -20.78 7.69
C ASP A 133 -19.10 -20.82 7.98
N ILE A 134 -19.90 -20.10 7.17
CA ILE A 134 -21.37 -20.05 7.28
C ILE A 134 -22.04 -21.06 6.33
N SER A 135 -21.59 -21.12 5.07
CA SER A 135 -22.22 -21.91 4.02
C SER A 135 -21.71 -23.36 3.96
N GLY A 136 -20.49 -23.60 4.41
CA GLY A 136 -19.75 -24.85 4.14
C GLY A 136 -19.22 -24.95 2.71
N GLU A 137 -19.29 -23.89 1.90
CA GLU A 137 -18.91 -23.89 0.48
C GLU A 137 -17.74 -22.93 0.22
N GLY A 138 -16.80 -23.38 -0.63
CA GLY A 138 -15.75 -22.54 -1.16
C GLY A 138 -16.24 -21.62 -2.29
N GLN A 139 -15.34 -20.82 -2.85
CA GLN A 139 -15.66 -19.99 -4.03
C GLN A 139 -14.42 -19.62 -4.84
N TYR A 140 -14.67 -19.28 -6.10
CA TYR A 140 -13.68 -18.67 -6.97
C TYR A 140 -13.69 -17.15 -6.86
N ILE A 141 -12.50 -16.56 -6.84
CA ILE A 141 -12.29 -15.12 -6.75
C ILE A 141 -11.38 -14.70 -7.90
N ASP A 142 -11.89 -13.88 -8.81
CA ASP A 142 -11.10 -13.19 -9.84
C ASP A 142 -10.82 -11.76 -9.37
N VAL A 143 -9.55 -11.44 -9.12
CA VAL A 143 -9.12 -10.11 -8.70
C VAL A 143 -8.29 -9.47 -9.79
N SER A 144 -8.73 -8.28 -10.23
CA SER A 144 -8.03 -7.46 -11.21
C SER A 144 -7.23 -6.35 -10.51
N ILE A 145 -5.93 -6.29 -10.80
CA ILE A 145 -5.07 -5.19 -10.34
C ILE A 145 -5.54 -3.86 -10.93
N HIS A 146 -5.96 -3.87 -12.20
CA HIS A 146 -6.44 -2.67 -12.87
C HIS A 146 -7.72 -2.11 -12.23
N GLU A 147 -8.69 -2.98 -11.90
CA GLU A 147 -9.91 -2.57 -11.22
C GLU A 147 -9.62 -2.07 -9.80
N ALA A 148 -8.69 -2.72 -9.09
CA ALA A 148 -8.21 -2.24 -7.79
C ALA A 148 -7.63 -0.81 -7.87
N CYS A 149 -6.86 -0.49 -8.92
CA CYS A 149 -6.37 0.87 -9.15
C CYS A 149 -7.49 1.87 -9.46
N ALA A 150 -8.47 1.49 -10.26
CA ALA A 150 -9.59 2.37 -10.61
C ALA A 150 -10.48 2.68 -9.39
N LEU A 151 -10.72 1.67 -8.54
CA LEU A 151 -11.57 1.78 -7.35
C LEU A 151 -10.99 2.71 -6.27
N THR A 152 -9.68 2.89 -6.27
CA THR A 152 -8.92 3.63 -5.24
C THR A 152 -8.57 5.05 -5.67
N THR A 153 -9.22 5.59 -6.71
CA THR A 153 -9.08 7.00 -7.14
C THR A 153 -9.90 7.95 -6.26
N GLU A 154 -10.07 7.59 -4.98
CA GLU A 154 -10.92 8.26 -4.01
C GLU A 154 -12.33 8.54 -4.57
N SER A 155 -12.77 9.80 -4.53
CA SER A 155 -14.08 10.22 -5.04
C SER A 155 -14.00 10.74 -6.48
N HIS A 156 -12.85 10.71 -7.16
CA HIS A 156 -12.69 11.42 -8.45
C HIS A 156 -13.65 10.92 -9.53
N VAL A 157 -13.82 9.60 -9.66
CA VAL A 157 -14.78 8.99 -10.59
C VAL A 157 -16.20 9.44 -10.24
N THR A 158 -16.53 9.45 -8.94
CA THR A 158 -17.84 9.89 -8.46
C THR A 158 -18.09 11.38 -8.66
N THR A 159 -17.10 12.24 -8.41
CA THR A 159 -17.14 13.69 -8.66
C THR A 159 -17.45 13.94 -10.13
N TYR A 160 -16.73 13.30 -11.05
CA TYR A 160 -17.01 13.43 -12.47
C TYR A 160 -18.42 12.94 -12.83
N ASN A 161 -18.82 11.76 -12.33
CA ASN A 161 -20.14 11.20 -12.62
C ASN A 161 -21.31 12.07 -12.11
N TYR A 162 -21.14 12.77 -10.99
CA TYR A 162 -22.20 13.58 -10.38
C TYR A 162 -22.22 15.04 -10.84
N THR A 163 -21.05 15.65 -11.07
CA THR A 163 -20.95 17.09 -11.36
C THR A 163 -20.37 17.40 -12.73
N GLY A 164 -19.77 16.42 -13.42
CA GLY A 164 -19.04 16.62 -14.67
C GLY A 164 -17.69 17.33 -14.50
N GLN A 165 -17.28 17.64 -13.26
CA GLN A 165 -16.02 18.32 -13.00
C GLN A 165 -14.83 17.35 -13.14
N VAL A 166 -13.75 17.84 -13.73
CA VAL A 166 -12.50 17.10 -13.89
C VAL A 166 -11.52 17.56 -12.81
N VAL A 167 -10.95 16.62 -12.08
CA VAL A 167 -9.95 16.90 -11.06
C VAL A 167 -8.63 17.34 -11.69
N ARG A 168 -7.92 18.24 -11.00
CA ARG A 168 -6.59 18.73 -11.36
C ARG A 168 -5.58 18.24 -10.34
N ARG A 169 -4.32 18.16 -10.77
CA ARG A 169 -3.19 17.78 -9.92
C ARG A 169 -2.86 18.92 -8.97
N HIS A 170 -2.52 18.56 -7.73
CA HIS A 170 -2.01 19.49 -6.73
C HIS A 170 -0.76 18.89 -6.06
N THR A 171 0.31 19.68 -5.98
CA THR A 171 1.59 19.28 -5.38
C THR A 171 1.38 18.98 -3.91
N GLY A 172 1.70 17.73 -3.52
CA GLY A 172 1.63 17.27 -2.13
C GLY A 172 0.22 17.21 -1.54
N ARG A 173 -0.84 17.22 -2.38
CA ARG A 173 -2.25 17.28 -1.97
C ARG A 173 -3.12 16.34 -2.81
N ALA A 174 -4.33 16.07 -2.34
CA ALA A 174 -5.32 15.33 -3.13
C ALA A 174 -5.66 16.10 -4.41
N ALA A 175 -5.97 15.37 -5.49
CA ALA A 175 -6.46 15.97 -6.72
C ALA A 175 -7.88 16.53 -6.50
N SER A 176 -8.18 17.69 -7.06
CA SER A 176 -9.44 18.39 -6.81
C SER A 176 -9.85 19.19 -8.05
N PRO A 177 -11.15 19.37 -8.34
CA PRO A 177 -11.57 20.29 -9.39
C PRO A 177 -11.34 21.75 -9.00
N ASP A 178 -11.34 22.02 -7.69
CA ASP A 178 -11.17 23.34 -7.10
C ASP A 178 -9.71 23.54 -6.66
N ASP A 179 -9.20 24.75 -6.87
CA ASP A 179 -7.87 25.12 -6.40
C ASP A 179 -7.85 25.16 -4.86
N SER A 180 -6.72 24.75 -4.29
CA SER A 180 -6.51 24.76 -2.85
C SER A 180 -5.20 25.45 -2.49
N ASP A 181 -5.04 25.87 -1.25
CA ASP A 181 -3.79 26.47 -0.79
C ASP A 181 -2.68 25.42 -0.71
N LYS A 182 -1.44 25.85 -0.99
CA LYS A 182 -0.26 24.98 -0.93
C LYS A 182 -0.07 24.43 0.48
N ALA A 183 0.23 23.13 0.55
CA ALA A 183 0.37 22.39 1.80
C ALA A 183 1.83 22.07 2.17
N GLN A 184 2.80 22.35 1.29
CA GLN A 184 4.21 22.06 1.57
C GLN A 184 5.00 23.35 1.75
N MET A 185 5.81 23.39 2.81
CA MET A 185 6.65 24.54 3.15
C MET A 185 8.09 24.10 3.38
N VAL A 186 9.03 24.91 2.91
CA VAL A 186 10.46 24.72 3.13
C VAL A 186 10.86 25.33 4.48
N THR A 187 11.73 24.64 5.20
CA THR A 187 12.26 25.03 6.50
C THR A 187 13.71 25.52 6.36
N ASN A 188 14.29 26.11 7.40
CA ASN A 188 15.58 26.81 7.31
C ASN A 188 16.76 25.89 6.93
N ASP A 189 16.61 24.58 7.15
CA ASP A 189 17.60 23.53 6.86
C ASP A 189 17.41 22.92 5.45
N GLY A 190 16.54 23.53 4.63
CA GLY A 190 16.26 23.11 3.26
C GLY A 190 15.35 21.89 3.14
N ARG A 191 14.76 21.42 4.25
CA ARG A 191 13.82 20.29 4.28
C ARG A 191 12.37 20.76 4.23
N TRP A 192 11.45 19.84 3.97
CA TRP A 192 10.03 20.16 3.75
C TRP A 192 9.13 19.66 4.87
N ILE A 193 8.14 20.44 5.26
CA ILE A 193 7.02 19.96 6.07
C ILE A 193 5.74 20.00 5.25
N THR A 194 4.82 19.10 5.55
CA THR A 194 3.43 19.19 5.10
C THR A 194 2.61 19.80 6.22
N ILE A 195 1.96 20.90 5.91
CA ILE A 195 0.96 21.56 6.74
C ILE A 195 -0.43 21.27 6.19
N ILE A 196 -1.43 21.29 7.06
CA ILE A 196 -2.81 21.39 6.58
C ILE A 196 -3.09 22.82 6.12
N ARG A 197 -3.88 22.95 5.05
CA ARG A 197 -4.37 24.21 4.44
C ARG A 197 -4.56 25.33 5.48
N PRO A 198 -3.98 26.53 5.27
CA PRO A 198 -4.32 27.72 6.04
C PRO A 198 -5.84 27.87 6.15
N GLY A 199 -6.35 27.99 7.38
CA GLY A 199 -7.79 28.13 7.64
C GLY A 199 -8.54 26.84 8.02
N PHE A 200 -8.02 25.64 7.74
CA PHE A 200 -8.67 24.42 8.23
C PHE A 200 -8.58 24.37 9.75
N GLN A 201 -9.75 24.49 10.40
CA GLN A 201 -9.88 24.59 11.86
C GLN A 201 -9.13 25.78 12.51
N LEU A 202 -8.82 26.84 11.76
CA LEU A 202 -8.19 28.04 12.33
C LEU A 202 -9.24 28.88 13.06
N THR A 203 -9.27 28.80 14.39
CA THR A 203 -10.13 29.60 15.26
C THR A 203 -9.39 30.82 15.80
N PRO A 204 -10.07 31.83 16.36
CA PRO A 204 -9.40 33.02 16.89
C PRO A 204 -8.48 32.66 18.06
N ALA A 205 -8.91 31.72 18.91
CA ALA A 205 -8.10 31.20 20.00
C ALA A 205 -6.86 30.42 19.52
N ARG A 206 -6.94 29.76 18.36
CA ARG A 206 -5.78 29.06 17.78
C ARG A 206 -4.81 30.03 17.13
N LEU A 207 -5.32 30.96 16.33
CA LEU A 207 -4.52 32.03 15.70
C LEU A 207 -3.80 32.87 16.77
N LYS A 208 -4.50 33.26 17.83
CA LYS A 208 -3.89 33.98 18.95
C LYS A 208 -2.74 33.21 19.58
N ARG A 209 -2.89 31.91 19.85
CA ARG A 209 -1.80 31.08 20.41
C ARG A 209 -0.61 30.95 19.46
N MET A 210 -0.88 30.79 18.15
CA MET A 210 0.17 30.82 17.12
C MET A 210 0.92 32.15 17.14
N ALA A 211 0.18 33.26 17.12
CA ALA A 211 0.75 34.60 17.13
C ALA A 211 1.55 34.87 18.41
N GLU A 212 1.07 34.49 19.59
CA GLU A 212 1.81 34.63 20.86
C GLU A 212 3.12 33.84 20.86
N ASP A 213 3.15 32.63 20.29
CA ASP A 213 4.38 31.86 20.16
C ASP A 213 5.33 32.49 19.13
N MET A 214 4.82 32.96 17.99
CA MET A 214 5.60 33.65 16.96
C MET A 214 6.18 34.98 17.45
N ASP A 215 5.46 35.69 18.32
CA ASP A 215 5.87 36.96 18.91
C ASP A 215 7.11 36.80 19.80
N ARG A 216 7.28 35.64 20.45
CA ARG A 216 8.52 35.32 21.18
C ARG A 216 9.75 35.29 20.28
N HIS A 217 9.56 35.08 18.98
CA HIS A 217 10.59 35.17 17.95
C HIS A 217 10.58 36.52 17.22
N GLY A 218 9.67 37.44 17.58
CA GLY A 218 9.49 38.74 16.92
C GLY A 218 8.83 38.65 15.55
N MET A 219 8.06 37.59 15.29
CA MET A 219 7.53 37.25 13.95
C MET A 219 6.01 37.18 13.88
N ALA A 220 5.29 37.68 14.88
CA ALA A 220 3.83 37.67 14.89
C ALA A 220 3.19 38.71 13.95
N GLU A 221 3.94 39.72 13.52
CA GLU A 221 3.44 40.85 12.74
C GLU A 221 2.18 41.46 13.38
N ASP A 222 1.08 41.54 12.63
CA ASP A 222 -0.21 42.08 13.08
C ASP A 222 -1.16 41.03 13.65
N LEU A 223 -0.76 39.75 13.71
CA LEU A 223 -1.66 38.63 14.08
C LEU A 223 -2.19 38.68 15.52
N LEU A 224 -1.61 39.55 16.37
CA LEU A 224 -2.09 39.85 17.73
C LEU A 224 -3.15 40.96 17.78
N HIS A 225 -3.47 41.62 16.66
CA HIS A 225 -4.47 42.68 16.61
C HIS A 225 -5.88 42.15 16.93
N GLU A 226 -6.69 42.99 17.61
CA GLU A 226 -8.04 42.62 18.07
C GLU A 226 -8.99 42.21 16.94
N GLN A 227 -8.75 42.65 15.70
CA GLN A 227 -9.54 42.27 14.53
C GLN A 227 -9.57 40.75 14.29
N TYR A 228 -8.50 40.03 14.65
CA TYR A 228 -8.41 38.58 14.52
C TYR A 228 -9.17 37.81 15.60
N GLN A 229 -9.92 38.51 16.48
CA GLN A 229 -10.94 37.88 17.33
C GLN A 229 -12.22 37.55 16.54
N ASP A 230 -12.44 38.17 15.38
CA ASP A 230 -13.55 37.90 14.49
C ASP A 230 -13.19 36.79 13.49
N MET A 231 -14.05 35.77 13.39
CA MET A 231 -13.88 34.69 12.43
C MET A 231 -13.95 35.16 10.98
N GLN A 232 -14.78 36.17 10.66
CA GLN A 232 -14.88 36.68 9.29
C GLN A 232 -13.56 37.36 8.89
N MET A 233 -12.97 38.15 9.80
CA MET A 233 -11.66 38.76 9.57
C MET A 233 -10.57 37.70 9.36
N ILE A 234 -10.59 36.58 10.07
CA ILE A 234 -9.66 35.47 9.82
C ILE A 234 -9.84 34.91 8.40
N GLN A 235 -11.09 34.67 7.97
CA GLN A 235 -11.37 34.13 6.64
C GLN A 235 -10.95 35.08 5.53
N ASP A 236 -11.22 36.37 5.69
CA ASP A 236 -10.90 37.40 4.70
C ASP A 236 -9.39 37.64 4.57
N ASN A 237 -8.60 37.26 5.59
CA ASN A 237 -7.15 37.48 5.65
C ASN A 237 -6.33 36.18 5.65
N LEU A 238 -6.88 35.05 5.20
CA LEU A 238 -6.17 33.75 5.20
C LEU A 238 -4.86 33.77 4.42
N GLU A 239 -4.80 34.50 3.31
CA GLU A 239 -3.58 34.63 2.49
C GLU A 239 -2.46 35.32 3.29
N HIS A 240 -2.78 36.45 3.93
CA HIS A 240 -1.83 37.17 4.80
C HIS A 240 -1.38 36.30 5.97
N ILE A 241 -2.33 35.68 6.70
CA ILE A 241 -2.01 34.77 7.80
C ILE A 241 -1.09 33.63 7.32
N GLY A 242 -1.38 33.05 6.15
CA GLY A 242 -0.55 32.03 5.52
C GLY A 242 0.87 32.52 5.23
N GLN A 243 1.03 33.76 4.77
CA GLN A 243 2.33 34.37 4.51
C GLN A 243 3.15 34.58 5.79
N VAL A 244 2.54 35.12 6.86
CA VAL A 244 3.23 35.30 8.15
C VAL A 244 3.65 33.94 8.73
N LEU A 245 2.77 32.93 8.66
CA LEU A 245 3.09 31.55 9.08
C LEU A 245 4.24 30.96 8.25
N SER A 246 4.21 31.12 6.92
CA SER A 246 5.26 30.65 6.02
C SER A 246 6.62 31.28 6.35
N ASN A 247 6.64 32.61 6.59
CA ASN A 247 7.85 33.34 6.98
C ASN A 247 8.44 32.80 8.28
N PHE A 248 7.59 32.52 9.28
CA PHE A 248 8.00 31.95 10.55
C PHE A 248 8.55 30.52 10.40
N ILE A 249 7.84 29.65 9.67
CA ILE A 249 8.27 28.27 9.41
C ILE A 249 9.62 28.23 8.70
N ALA A 250 9.87 29.15 7.77
CA ALA A 250 11.15 29.28 7.07
C ALA A 250 12.33 29.66 8.00
N GLN A 251 12.08 30.06 9.26
CA GLN A 251 13.12 30.31 10.26
C GLN A 251 13.37 29.12 11.20
N LEU A 252 12.54 28.09 11.17
CA LEU A 252 12.65 26.91 12.01
C LEU A 252 13.31 25.75 11.25
N PRO A 253 14.07 24.87 11.93
CA PRO A 253 14.45 23.58 11.35
C PRO A 253 13.23 22.66 11.23
N GLN A 254 13.30 21.65 10.35
CA GLN A 254 12.15 20.78 10.03
C GLN A 254 11.48 20.21 11.28
N GLU A 255 12.29 19.66 12.20
CA GLU A 255 11.80 19.02 13.42
C GLU A 255 11.00 19.97 14.31
N GLU A 256 11.53 21.16 14.53
CA GLU A 256 10.86 22.12 15.40
C GLU A 256 9.56 22.61 14.77
N ALA A 257 9.53 22.77 13.44
CA ALA A 257 8.39 23.30 12.71
C ALA A 257 7.16 22.37 12.76
N TRP A 258 7.30 21.10 12.39
CA TRP A 258 6.14 20.19 12.42
C TRP A 258 5.69 19.88 13.85
N GLN A 259 6.62 19.77 14.80
CA GLN A 259 6.29 19.57 16.22
C GLN A 259 5.59 20.79 16.82
N TRP A 260 5.94 22.01 16.37
CA TRP A 260 5.23 23.22 16.77
C TRP A 260 3.77 23.19 16.32
N GLY A 261 3.50 22.81 15.07
CA GLY A 261 2.14 22.57 14.58
C GLY A 261 1.36 21.56 15.44
N GLN A 262 1.99 20.43 15.77
CA GLN A 262 1.40 19.40 16.64
C GLN A 262 1.08 19.91 18.05
N ARG A 263 1.96 20.70 18.68
CA ARG A 263 1.71 21.31 20.00
C ARG A 263 0.52 22.27 19.99
N LEU A 264 0.23 22.89 18.83
CA LEU A 264 -0.92 23.76 18.62
C LEU A 264 -2.20 22.99 18.24
N GLY A 265 -2.12 21.65 18.15
CA GLY A 265 -3.23 20.78 17.76
C GLY A 265 -3.54 20.82 16.27
N VAL A 266 -2.52 21.05 15.43
CA VAL A 266 -2.63 21.05 13.97
C VAL A 266 -1.78 19.91 13.40
N PRO A 267 -2.32 19.06 12.50
CA PRO A 267 -1.64 17.84 12.06
C PRO A 267 -0.58 18.14 10.99
N TRP A 268 0.55 18.67 11.44
CA TRP A 268 1.71 18.91 10.59
C TRP A 268 2.67 17.74 10.67
N GLY A 269 3.34 17.44 9.57
CA GLY A 269 4.27 16.31 9.47
C GLY A 269 5.52 16.66 8.68
N ALA A 270 6.64 16.07 9.06
CA ALA A 270 7.87 16.13 8.28
C ALA A 270 7.73 15.32 6.98
N VAL A 271 8.18 15.87 5.85
CA VAL A 271 8.46 15.08 4.65
C VAL A 271 9.82 14.40 4.86
N ARG A 272 9.80 13.08 5.02
CA ARG A 272 10.99 12.24 5.27
C ARG A 272 11.49 11.61 3.98
N SER A 273 12.80 11.38 3.90
CA SER A 273 13.33 10.44 2.91
C SER A 273 13.09 9.00 3.35
N LEU A 274 13.18 8.05 2.41
CA LEU A 274 12.85 6.65 2.67
C LEU A 274 13.83 5.97 3.65
N ASP A 275 15.09 6.38 3.65
CA ASP A 275 16.13 5.86 4.54
C ASP A 275 15.97 6.34 5.99
N GLU A 276 15.42 7.53 6.19
CA GLU A 276 15.15 8.08 7.53
C GLU A 276 14.09 7.28 8.29
N ILE A 277 13.15 6.66 7.57
CA ILE A 277 12.07 5.87 8.15
C ILE A 277 12.61 4.69 8.98
N VAL A 278 13.80 4.16 8.66
CA VAL A 278 14.43 3.07 9.43
C VAL A 278 14.81 3.54 10.84
N GLY A 279 15.18 4.81 10.99
CA GLY A 279 15.54 5.43 12.27
C GLY A 279 14.39 6.10 13.01
N ASP A 280 13.16 6.00 12.50
CA ASP A 280 12.00 6.70 13.05
C ASP A 280 11.64 6.18 14.46
N GLU A 281 11.68 7.07 15.45
CA GLU A 281 11.44 6.75 16.86
C GLU A 281 10.04 6.16 17.09
N HIS A 282 9.02 6.64 16.38
CA HIS A 282 7.66 6.16 16.52
C HIS A 282 7.51 4.72 16.03
N LEU A 283 8.06 4.41 14.85
CA LEU A 283 8.07 3.05 14.28
C LEU A 283 8.88 2.09 15.15
N GLN A 284 10.03 2.51 15.65
CA GLN A 284 10.87 1.71 16.56
C GLN A 284 10.13 1.42 17.88
N THR A 285 9.55 2.45 18.51
CA THR A 285 8.79 2.31 19.77
C THR A 285 7.57 1.42 19.61
N ARG A 286 6.93 1.44 18.44
CA ARG A 286 5.81 0.55 18.11
C ARG A 286 6.23 -0.87 17.70
N GLY A 287 7.53 -1.16 17.67
CA GLY A 287 8.06 -2.47 17.27
C GLY A 287 7.75 -2.81 15.81
N PHE A 288 7.66 -1.81 14.95
CA PHE A 288 7.34 -2.00 13.54
C PHE A 288 8.43 -2.78 12.81
N PHE A 289 9.70 -2.44 13.04
CA PHE A 289 10.81 -3.14 12.42
C PHE A 289 11.15 -4.44 13.16
N THR A 290 11.51 -5.48 12.41
CA THR A 290 11.86 -6.78 12.96
C THR A 290 13.16 -7.32 12.35
N GLU A 291 13.97 -7.97 13.18
CA GLU A 291 15.22 -8.58 12.76
C GLU A 291 14.98 -10.00 12.25
N VAL A 292 15.38 -10.28 11.00
CA VAL A 292 15.25 -11.59 10.39
C VAL A 292 16.63 -12.20 10.19
N GLU A 293 16.82 -13.40 10.74
CA GLU A 293 18.06 -14.16 10.58
C GLU A 293 18.11 -14.89 9.25
N HIS A 294 19.27 -14.81 8.60
CA HIS A 294 19.62 -15.52 7.38
C HIS A 294 20.84 -16.41 7.66
N PRO A 295 20.63 -17.67 8.11
CA PRO A 295 21.72 -18.58 8.48
C PRO A 295 22.71 -18.82 7.34
N GLU A 296 22.24 -18.88 6.10
CA GLU A 296 23.05 -19.04 4.89
C GLU A 296 24.00 -17.87 4.62
N LEU A 297 23.72 -16.70 5.21
CA LEU A 297 24.56 -15.51 5.15
C LEU A 297 25.29 -15.23 6.47
N GLY A 298 24.99 -15.98 7.54
CA GLY A 298 25.51 -15.75 8.89
C GLY A 298 25.17 -14.37 9.47
N ARG A 299 24.06 -13.76 9.03
CA ARG A 299 23.71 -12.36 9.34
C ARG A 299 22.21 -12.17 9.60
N ARG A 300 21.88 -11.03 10.20
CA ARG A 300 20.50 -10.54 10.39
C ARG A 300 20.28 -9.28 9.57
N PHE A 301 19.04 -9.06 9.18
CA PHE A 301 18.59 -7.88 8.45
C PHE A 301 17.28 -7.34 9.04
N THR A 302 17.17 -6.03 9.10
CA THR A 302 15.96 -5.31 9.53
C THR A 302 14.91 -5.29 8.43
N TYR A 303 13.75 -5.86 8.71
CA TYR A 303 12.61 -5.95 7.79
C TYR A 303 11.43 -5.14 8.34
N PRO A 304 10.56 -4.59 7.46
CA PRO A 304 9.25 -4.10 7.89
C PRO A 304 8.42 -5.22 8.51
N GLY A 305 7.78 -4.93 9.64
CA GLY A 305 6.93 -5.85 10.39
C GLY A 305 5.45 -5.44 10.34
N PRO A 306 4.64 -5.81 11.35
CA PRO A 306 3.18 -5.66 11.32
C PRO A 306 2.70 -4.22 11.22
N ALA A 307 1.77 -3.97 10.30
CA ALA A 307 1.00 -2.72 10.28
C ALA A 307 -0.11 -2.69 11.36
N ALA A 308 -0.25 -3.74 12.18
CA ALA A 308 -1.24 -3.84 13.24
C ALA A 308 -0.70 -4.58 14.47
N ILE A 309 -1.16 -4.18 15.66
CA ILE A 309 -0.86 -4.83 16.94
C ILE A 309 -2.10 -5.63 17.35
N TYR A 310 -1.96 -6.95 17.43
CA TYR A 310 -3.04 -7.85 17.83
C TYR A 310 -2.86 -8.29 19.28
N ASN A 311 -3.96 -8.38 20.03
CA ASN A 311 -3.95 -8.85 21.42
C ASN A 311 -3.99 -10.39 21.55
N ALA A 312 -4.54 -11.10 20.56
CA ALA A 312 -4.77 -12.55 20.62
C ALA A 312 -4.06 -13.34 19.52
N SER A 313 -3.92 -12.77 18.31
CA SER A 313 -3.36 -13.44 17.14
C SER A 313 -2.28 -12.60 16.45
N PRO A 314 -1.18 -12.26 17.15
CA PRO A 314 -0.13 -11.41 16.58
C PRO A 314 0.50 -12.06 15.36
N TRP A 315 0.40 -11.38 14.22
CA TRP A 315 1.24 -11.68 13.07
C TRP A 315 2.70 -11.38 13.41
N ARG A 316 3.59 -12.30 13.04
CA ARG A 316 5.04 -12.15 13.19
C ARG A 316 5.74 -12.88 12.05
N ILE A 317 6.91 -12.39 11.66
CA ILE A 317 7.78 -13.13 10.74
C ILE A 317 8.28 -14.38 11.46
N ALA A 318 7.79 -15.55 11.05
CA ALA A 318 8.13 -16.82 11.67
C ALA A 318 9.47 -17.38 11.17
N ARG A 319 9.83 -17.08 9.92
CA ARG A 319 11.06 -17.54 9.26
C ARG A 319 11.42 -16.64 8.08
N ARG A 320 12.69 -16.64 7.68
CA ARG A 320 13.14 -16.03 6.42
C ARG A 320 12.42 -16.65 5.22
N ALA A 321 12.54 -16.00 4.07
CA ALA A 321 12.08 -16.60 2.82
C ALA A 321 12.77 -17.94 2.55
N PRO A 322 12.04 -18.95 2.03
CA PRO A 322 12.61 -20.25 1.76
C PRO A 322 13.62 -20.22 0.61
N LEU A 323 14.61 -21.10 0.63
CA LEU A 323 15.42 -21.43 -0.54
C LEU A 323 14.59 -22.25 -1.54
N ILE A 324 15.03 -22.30 -2.79
CA ILE A 324 14.37 -23.08 -3.85
C ILE A 324 14.35 -24.56 -3.43
N GLY A 325 13.16 -25.14 -3.33
CA GLY A 325 12.96 -26.55 -2.98
C GLY A 325 13.34 -26.93 -1.54
N GLU A 326 13.59 -25.96 -0.65
CA GLU A 326 14.04 -26.19 0.73
C GLU A 326 13.14 -27.17 1.50
N HIS A 327 11.83 -27.16 1.19
CA HIS A 327 10.84 -27.94 1.92
C HIS A 327 10.29 -29.12 1.09
N ASN A 328 10.98 -29.53 0.00
CA ASN A 328 10.53 -30.62 -0.87
C ASN A 328 10.31 -31.93 -0.10
N SER A 329 11.27 -32.34 0.72
CA SER A 329 11.14 -33.58 1.50
C SER A 329 10.10 -33.47 2.60
N GLU A 330 10.05 -32.35 3.33
CA GLU A 330 9.06 -32.11 4.39
C GLU A 330 7.64 -32.23 3.84
N ILE A 331 7.34 -31.53 2.74
CA ILE A 331 5.98 -31.47 2.21
C ILE A 331 5.65 -32.71 1.37
N LEU A 332 6.52 -33.12 0.44
CA LEU A 332 6.19 -34.21 -0.48
C LEU A 332 6.34 -35.60 0.18
N CYS A 333 7.30 -35.80 1.09
CA CYS A 333 7.44 -37.09 1.76
C CYS A 333 6.63 -37.14 3.06
N ASP A 334 6.86 -36.21 3.99
CA ASP A 334 6.31 -36.35 5.35
C ASP A 334 4.80 -36.02 5.39
N GLU A 335 4.35 -35.02 4.63
CA GLU A 335 2.93 -34.64 4.58
C GLU A 335 2.15 -35.38 3.48
N LEU A 336 2.68 -35.44 2.26
CA LEU A 336 1.98 -36.05 1.10
C LEU A 336 2.20 -37.57 0.99
N GLY A 337 3.12 -38.13 1.79
CA GLY A 337 3.35 -39.56 1.91
C GLY A 337 4.18 -40.20 0.79
N LEU A 338 4.94 -39.42 0.00
CA LEU A 338 5.83 -40.02 -1.00
C LEU A 338 7.03 -40.69 -0.32
N SER A 339 7.38 -41.87 -0.79
CA SER A 339 8.66 -42.47 -0.48
C SER A 339 9.82 -41.64 -1.04
N LYS A 340 11.00 -41.77 -0.43
CA LYS A 340 12.23 -41.14 -0.96
C LYS A 340 12.56 -41.61 -2.38
N GLY A 341 12.21 -42.84 -2.73
CA GLY A 341 12.39 -43.38 -4.08
C GLY A 341 11.50 -42.70 -5.11
N GLU A 342 10.23 -42.48 -4.79
CA GLU A 342 9.31 -41.72 -5.64
C GLU A 342 9.78 -40.28 -5.84
N LEU A 343 10.24 -39.61 -4.77
CA LEU A 343 10.79 -38.25 -4.87
C LEU A 343 12.02 -38.19 -5.79
N VAL A 344 12.90 -39.18 -5.74
CA VAL A 344 14.07 -39.25 -6.65
C VAL A 344 13.62 -39.45 -8.10
N ALA A 345 12.68 -40.37 -8.35
CA ALA A 345 12.15 -40.62 -9.70
C ALA A 345 11.48 -39.37 -10.30
N LEU A 346 10.70 -38.63 -9.50
CA LEU A 346 10.07 -37.37 -9.92
C LEU A 346 11.10 -36.28 -10.24
N ARG A 347 12.19 -36.19 -9.48
CA ARG A 347 13.30 -35.27 -9.78
C ARG A 347 14.01 -35.63 -11.09
N GLU A 348 14.27 -36.92 -11.32
CA GLU A 348 14.90 -37.39 -12.57
C GLU A 348 13.99 -37.16 -13.80
N ALA A 349 12.67 -37.22 -13.61
CA ALA A 349 11.67 -36.92 -14.64
C ALA A 349 11.43 -35.42 -14.86
N GLY A 350 12.00 -34.54 -14.01
CA GLY A 350 11.80 -33.09 -14.08
C GLY A 350 10.44 -32.61 -13.58
N ASP A 351 9.74 -33.41 -12.78
CA ASP A 351 8.46 -33.06 -12.15
C ASP A 351 8.63 -32.22 -10.87
N VAL A 352 9.76 -32.37 -10.17
CA VAL A 352 10.12 -31.73 -8.88
C VAL A 352 11.50 -31.11 -8.95
#